data_AF-A0A7L4HCQ5-F1
#
_entry.id   AF-A0A7L4HCQ5-F1
#
_cell.length_a   1.000
_cell.length_b   1.000
_cell.length_c   1.000
_cell.angle_alpha   90.00
_cell.angle_beta   90.00
_cell.angle_gamma   90.00
#
_symmetry.space_group_name_H-M   'P 1'
#
loop_
_entity.id
_entity.type
_entity.pdbx_description
1 polymer ?
#
loop_
_entity_poly.entity_id
_entity_poly.type
_entity_poly.pdbx_seq_one_letter_code
_entity_poly.pdbx_strand_id
1 'polypeptide(L)'
;HLRLHTGEKPYKCRFCGDAFPKMPELRRHLISHTGEAHLCSVCGKALRDPHTLRAHERLHTGECPFRCEQCGKSYTLATKLRRHQKSH
;
A
#
# COMPACT_ATOMS: atom_id res chain seq x y z
N HIS A 1 3.96 16.73 -38.76
CA HIS A 1 4.61 15.54 -38.16
C HIS A 1 5.86 16.01 -37.45
N LEU A 2 5.87 16.11 -36.11
CA LEU A 2 7.08 16.02 -35.28
C LEU A 2 6.67 15.95 -33.81
N ARG A 3 6.76 14.72 -33.28
CA ARG A 3 6.88 14.36 -31.85
C ARG A 3 5.62 14.27 -31.01
N LEU A 4 4.68 13.48 -31.51
CA LEU A 4 3.81 12.61 -30.68
C LEU A 4 4.59 11.42 -30.06
N HIS A 5 5.81 11.65 -29.55
CA HIS A 5 6.70 10.61 -29.03
C HIS A 5 7.61 11.11 -27.90
N THR A 6 7.04 11.66 -26.84
CA THR A 6 7.76 11.73 -25.57
C THR A 6 7.07 10.76 -24.64
N GLY A 7 7.41 9.47 -24.79
CA GLY A 7 7.12 8.46 -23.78
C GLY A 7 7.92 8.79 -22.52
N GLU A 8 7.62 9.92 -21.89
CA GLU A 8 8.26 10.36 -20.67
C GLU A 8 7.84 9.37 -19.60
N LYS A 9 8.80 8.51 -19.30
CA LYS A 9 8.69 7.52 -18.26
C LYS A 9 9.52 8.05 -17.08
N PRO A 10 8.96 8.96 -16.25
CA PRO A 10 9.73 9.66 -15.22
C PRO A 10 10.26 8.71 -14.14
N TYR A 11 9.72 7.50 -14.04
CA TYR A 11 10.07 6.56 -12.99
C TYR A 11 10.99 5.46 -13.54
N LYS A 12 12.31 5.65 -13.38
CA LYS A 12 13.33 4.71 -13.89
C LYS A 12 13.78 3.70 -12.84
N CYS A 13 14.02 2.47 -13.29
CA CYS A 13 14.61 1.41 -12.51
C CYS A 13 16.12 1.60 -12.40
N ARG A 14 16.62 1.55 -11.16
CA ARG A 14 18.04 1.65 -10.85
C ARG A 14 18.84 0.36 -11.10
N PHE A 15 18.18 -0.78 -11.24
CA PHE A 15 18.84 -2.08 -11.40
C PHE A 15 19.09 -2.45 -12.86
N CYS A 16 18.19 -2.09 -13.78
CA CYS A 16 18.34 -2.38 -15.21
C CYS A 16 18.09 -1.18 -16.13
N GLY A 17 17.79 0.01 -15.59
CA GLY A 17 17.58 1.22 -16.38
C GLY A 17 16.19 1.35 -17.01
N ASP A 18 15.32 0.36 -16.85
CA ASP A 18 13.96 0.38 -17.40
C ASP A 18 13.16 1.57 -16.86
N ALA A 19 12.61 2.35 -17.78
CA ALA A 19 11.77 3.49 -17.42
C ALA A 19 10.29 3.07 -17.38
N PHE A 20 9.55 3.65 -16.44
CA PHE A 20 8.11 3.48 -16.25
C PHE A 20 7.39 4.84 -16.20
N PRO A 21 6.19 4.95 -16.81
CA PRO A 21 5.38 6.17 -16.80
C PRO A 21 4.77 6.47 -15.43
N LYS A 22 4.64 5.47 -14.54
CA LYS A 22 4.04 5.64 -13.21
C LYS A 22 4.87 4.99 -12.09
N MET A 23 4.86 5.62 -10.91
CA MET A 23 5.51 5.14 -9.67
C MET A 23 5.15 3.68 -9.33
N PRO A 24 3.88 3.25 -9.40
CA PRO A 24 3.50 1.86 -9.11
C PRO A 24 4.11 0.83 -10.07
N GLU A 25 4.32 1.22 -11.33
CA GLU A 25 4.85 0.32 -12.37
C GLU A 25 6.35 0.07 -12.17
N LEU A 26 7.09 1.14 -11.85
CA LEU A 26 8.48 1.03 -11.40
C LEU A 26 8.58 0.14 -10.15
N ARG A 27 7.70 0.33 -9.18
CA ARG A 27 7.76 -0.40 -7.90
C ARG A 27 7.50 -1.90 -8.07
N ARG A 28 6.60 -2.31 -8.95
CA ARG A 28 6.40 -3.73 -9.33
C ARG A 28 7.66 -4.30 -9.98
N HIS A 29 8.27 -3.52 -10.87
CA HIS A 29 9.49 -3.93 -11.53
C HIS A 29 10.67 -4.04 -10.54
N LEU A 30 10.72 -3.23 -9.48
CA LEU A 30 11.75 -3.39 -8.45
C LEU A 30 11.62 -4.73 -7.68
N ILE A 31 10.42 -5.31 -7.57
CA ILE A 31 10.20 -6.64 -6.96
C ILE A 31 10.89 -7.74 -7.78
N SER A 32 10.97 -7.63 -9.11
CA SER A 32 11.68 -8.64 -9.92
C SER A 32 13.19 -8.62 -9.73
N HIS A 33 13.72 -7.53 -9.16
CA HIS A 33 15.14 -7.44 -8.76
C HIS A 33 15.35 -7.87 -7.31
N THR A 34 14.45 -7.49 -6.40
CA THR A 34 14.69 -7.59 -4.95
C THR A 34 13.84 -8.63 -4.22
N GLY A 35 12.92 -9.31 -4.90
CA GLY A 35 12.16 -10.44 -4.36
C GLY A 35 10.90 -10.10 -3.55
N GLU A 36 10.86 -9.05 -2.72
CA GLU A 36 9.68 -8.85 -1.84
C GLU A 36 9.36 -7.38 -1.52
N ALA A 37 8.12 -6.95 -1.79
CA ALA A 37 7.44 -5.87 -1.08
C ALA A 37 5.92 -5.87 -1.35
N HIS A 38 5.10 -5.84 -0.30
CA HIS A 38 3.64 -5.73 -0.40
C HIS A 38 3.22 -4.25 -0.45
N LEU A 39 3.03 -3.73 -1.66
CA LEU A 39 2.78 -2.31 -1.90
C LEU A 39 1.30 -1.94 -1.73
N CYS A 40 1.04 -0.81 -1.07
CA CYS A 40 -0.26 -0.17 -1.01
C CYS A 40 -0.65 0.35 -2.38
N SER A 41 -1.81 -0.08 -2.86
CA SER A 41 -2.37 0.34 -4.14
C SER A 41 -2.77 1.82 -4.14
N VAL A 42 -3.14 2.38 -2.99
CA VAL A 42 -3.62 3.76 -2.85
C VAL A 42 -2.47 4.76 -2.74
N CYS A 43 -1.46 4.48 -1.91
CA CYS A 43 -0.36 5.42 -1.66
C CYS A 43 1.03 4.90 -2.10
N GLY A 44 1.11 3.73 -2.71
CA GLY A 44 2.37 3.13 -3.20
C GLY A 44 3.32 2.65 -2.08
N LYS A 45 2.86 2.62 -0.81
CA LYS A 45 3.69 2.30 0.35
C LYS A 45 4.01 0.81 0.43
N ALA A 46 5.30 0.47 0.43
CA ALA A 46 5.76 -0.91 0.65
C ALA A 46 5.57 -1.33 2.11
N LEU A 47 5.01 -2.52 2.30
CA LEU A 47 4.77 -3.13 3.60
C LEU A 47 5.41 -4.52 3.65
N ARG A 48 5.78 -4.91 4.88
CA ARG A 48 6.56 -6.12 5.18
C ARG A 48 5.81 -7.39 4.79
N ASP A 49 4.50 -7.38 4.95
CA ASP A 49 3.66 -8.55 4.77
C ASP A 49 2.27 -8.16 4.23
N PRO A 50 1.55 -9.10 3.59
CA PRO A 50 0.26 -8.82 2.97
C PRO A 50 -0.82 -8.47 4.01
N HIS A 51 -0.72 -9.01 5.22
CA HIS A 51 -1.70 -8.75 6.27
C HIS A 51 -1.61 -7.29 6.75
N THR A 52 -0.40 -6.78 6.94
CA THR A 52 -0.13 -5.38 7.25
C THR A 52 -0.53 -4.48 6.08
N LEU A 53 -0.33 -4.92 4.83
CA LEU A 53 -0.82 -4.23 3.65
C LEU A 53 -2.35 -4.06 3.66
N ARG A 54 -3.09 -5.14 3.85
CA ARG A 54 -4.55 -5.11 3.88
C ARG A 54 -5.09 -4.25 5.03
N ALA A 55 -4.45 -4.31 6.19
CA ALA A 55 -4.80 -3.47 7.32
C ALA A 55 -4.52 -1.98 7.04
N HIS A 56 -3.43 -1.69 6.34
CA HIS A 56 -3.08 -0.34 5.94
C HIS A 56 -4.06 0.21 4.89
N GLU A 57 -4.51 -0.60 3.93
CA GLU A 57 -5.49 -0.18 2.92
C GLU A 57 -6.84 0.21 3.53
N ARG A 58 -7.25 -0.46 4.62
CA ARG A 58 -8.46 -0.09 5.38
C ARG A 58 -8.41 1.32 5.98
N LEU A 59 -7.22 1.87 6.21
CA LEU A 59 -7.07 3.24 6.68
C LEU A 59 -7.43 4.25 5.59
N HIS A 60 -7.21 3.91 4.32
CA HIS A 60 -7.55 4.76 3.19
C HIS A 60 -9.04 4.72 2.86
N THR A 61 -9.70 3.58 3.06
CA THR A 61 -11.14 3.42 2.81
C THR A 61 -12.01 3.81 4.00
N GLY A 62 -11.42 4.00 5.18
CA GLY A 62 -12.15 4.24 6.43
C GLY A 62 -12.89 3.00 6.95
N GLU A 63 -12.72 1.84 6.33
CA GLU A 63 -13.36 0.59 6.76
C GLU A 63 -12.82 0.14 8.12
N CYS A 64 -13.67 0.21 9.13
CA CYS A 64 -13.37 -0.23 10.48
C CYS A 64 -14.32 -1.37 10.89
N PRO A 65 -14.06 -2.62 10.45
CA PRO A 65 -14.97 -3.75 10.67
C PRO A 65 -15.04 -4.18 12.14
N PHE A 66 -14.12 -3.74 12.98
CA PHE A 66 -14.06 -4.14 14.38
C PHE A 66 -14.63 -3.04 15.26
N ARG A 67 -15.89 -3.18 15.66
CA ARG A 67 -16.57 -2.23 16.55
C ARG A 67 -16.61 -2.74 17.99
N CYS A 68 -16.36 -1.85 18.95
CA CYS A 68 -16.57 -2.11 20.35
C CYS A 68 -18.06 -2.00 20.68
N GLU A 69 -18.66 -3.06 21.23
CA GLU A 69 -20.08 -3.06 21.61
C GLU A 69 -20.34 -2.20 22.86
N GLN A 70 -19.35 -2.06 23.75
CA GLN A 70 -19.52 -1.30 25.00
C GLN A 70 -19.51 0.22 24.80
N CYS A 71 -18.70 0.76 23.89
CA CYS A 71 -18.59 2.21 23.68
C CYS A 71 -18.75 2.66 22.21
N GLY A 72 -19.02 1.74 21.29
CA GLY A 72 -19.29 2.04 19.88
C GLY A 72 -18.06 2.40 19.03
N LYS A 73 -16.85 2.48 19.60
CA LYS A 73 -15.62 2.83 18.87
C LYS A 73 -15.22 1.75 17.85
N SER A 74 -14.86 2.16 16.64
CA SER A 74 -14.48 1.25 15.55
C SER A 74 -12.97 1.26 15.29
N TYR A 75 -12.43 0.12 14.90
CA TYR A 75 -11.01 -0.13 14.68
C TYR A 75 -10.79 -0.87 13.36
N THR A 76 -9.65 -0.62 12.72
CA THR A 76 -9.23 -1.30 11.47
C THR A 76 -8.66 -2.71 11.70
N LEU A 77 -8.26 -3.01 12.94
CA LEU A 77 -7.59 -4.24 13.36
C LEU A 77 -8.23 -4.86 14.61
N ALA A 78 -8.45 -6.18 14.59
CA ALA A 78 -8.99 -6.93 15.72
C ALA A 78 -8.11 -6.84 16.97
N THR A 79 -6.78 -6.82 16.81
CA THR A 79 -5.83 -6.68 17.92
C THR A 79 -5.97 -5.33 18.63
N LYS A 80 -6.31 -4.26 17.89
CA LYS A 80 -6.55 -2.93 18.45
C LYS A 80 -7.86 -2.90 19.22
N LEU A 81 -8.94 -3.48 18.67
CA LEU A 81 -10.20 -3.65 19.38
C LEU A 81 -10.01 -4.45 20.68
N ARG A 82 -9.36 -5.62 20.62
CA ARG A 82 -9.13 -6.48 21.80
C ARG A 82 -8.34 -5.76 22.90
N ARG A 83 -7.32 -4.99 22.53
CA ARG A 83 -6.54 -4.20 23.49
C ARG A 83 -7.39 -3.10 24.13
N HIS A 84 -8.23 -2.45 23.33
CA HIS A 84 -9.15 -1.44 23.82
C HIS A 84 -10.23 -2.03 24.75
N GLN A 85 -10.75 -3.22 24.46
CA GLN A 85 -11.71 -3.89 25.34
C GLN A 85 -11.15 -4.17 26.74
N LYS A 86 -9.83 -4.36 26.87
CA LYS A 86 -9.17 -4.53 28.17
C LYS A 86 -8.97 -3.23 28.96
N SER A 87 -9.16 -2.06 28.34
CA SER A 87 -9.06 -0.76 29.01
C SER A 87 -10.42 -0.25 29.52
N HIS A 88 -11.49 -0.98 29.23
CA HIS A 88 -12.74 -0.84 29.97
C HIS A 88 -12.59 -1.53 31.32
#